data_AF-A0A8H5ZJ33-F1
#
_entry.id   AF-A0A8H5ZJ33-F1
#
_cell.length_a   1.000
_cell.length_b   1.000
_cell.length_c   1.000
_cell.angle_alpha   90.00
_cell.angle_beta   90.00
_cell.angle_gamma   90.00
#
_symmetry.space_group_name_H-M   'P 1'
#
loop_
_entity.id
_entity.type
_entity.pdbx_description
1 polymer ?
#
loop_
_entity_poly.entity_id
_entity_poly.type
_entity_poly.pdbx_seq_one_letter_code
_entity_poly.pdbx_strand_id
1 'polypeptide(L)'
;MFSRRARGLRHAGTGRKGRRTASLAKPGQGASSSADLCPQWRVPDPAPEYFPFSRFLAIWHPDARCHCALVVKLDRSLALDHCSLVFFFSISLIFGFSTACCFLTFFLIDTASVYRPDMETTNSSLPKGAHPYYPIEKEIVGYLANTSGTFDLVLKFAAGCVTIFGVTYVMVKRLRPNASTGDLATIMWFVLCGCIHSFFEGYFAYNFRNMGGMNDLFGQLWKEYALSDSRYLTQDAFVLCMETITAVFWGPGSFLTAYLISIDHPLRYSAQLIVSLGQFYGDVLYYTTSLFDHYILNLSYSRPEQFYYWGYFVLMNAFWIVIPGYLMYQSVMATWSAFAAVNDAAKLVEKLGKKRN
;
A
#
# COMPACT_ATOMS: atom_id res chain seq x y z
N MET A 1 -28.28 -40.63 -20.72
CA MET A 1 -28.40 -41.99 -21.26
C MET A 1 -27.23 -42.22 -22.21
N PHE A 2 -26.25 -43.05 -21.81
CA PHE A 2 -25.13 -43.63 -22.61
C PHE A 2 -24.12 -42.65 -23.28
N SER A 3 -22.82 -42.92 -23.42
CA SER A 3 -21.95 -44.04 -23.04
C SER A 3 -20.49 -43.60 -23.16
N ARG A 4 -19.65 -44.17 -22.29
CA ARG A 4 -18.19 -44.28 -22.45
C ARG A 4 -17.80 -44.94 -23.78
N ARG A 5 -16.59 -44.64 -24.27
CA ARG A 5 -15.78 -45.65 -24.97
C ARG A 5 -14.28 -45.41 -24.76
N ALA A 6 -13.69 -46.26 -23.92
CA ALA A 6 -12.27 -46.55 -23.91
C ALA A 6 -11.90 -47.43 -25.11
N ARG A 7 -10.67 -47.30 -25.61
CA ARG A 7 -9.94 -48.36 -26.30
C ARG A 7 -8.45 -48.14 -26.08
N GLY A 8 -7.80 -49.12 -25.45
CA GLY A 8 -6.35 -49.26 -25.41
C GLY A 8 -5.89 -50.44 -26.27
N LEU A 9 -4.58 -50.52 -26.50
CA LEU A 9 -3.75 -51.65 -26.96
C LEU A 9 -2.31 -51.28 -26.48
N ARG A 10 -1.62 -51.97 -25.54
CA ARG A 10 -0.96 -53.31 -25.54
C ARG A 10 -0.07 -53.52 -26.79
N HIS A 11 1.16 -54.05 -26.79
CA HIS A 11 2.10 -54.76 -25.89
C HIS A 11 3.52 -54.55 -26.49
N ALA A 12 4.66 -54.61 -25.77
CA ALA A 12 5.46 -55.77 -25.36
C ALA A 12 6.80 -55.19 -24.82
N GLY A 13 7.55 -55.70 -23.83
CA GLY A 13 7.70 -57.04 -23.27
C GLY A 13 9.15 -57.51 -23.46
N THR A 14 9.85 -57.80 -22.34
CA THR A 14 11.11 -58.57 -22.09
C THR A 14 12.22 -57.73 -21.43
N GLY A 15 12.86 -58.06 -20.30
CA GLY A 15 12.79 -59.20 -19.38
C GLY A 15 14.18 -59.82 -19.11
N ARG A 16 14.80 -59.55 -17.94
CA ARG A 16 15.70 -60.42 -17.11
C ARG A 16 16.55 -59.53 -16.17
N LYS A 17 16.43 -59.56 -14.83
CA LYS A 17 16.74 -60.56 -13.76
C LYS A 17 18.23 -60.81 -13.46
N GLY A 18 18.64 -60.37 -12.26
CA GLY A 18 19.57 -61.03 -11.33
C GLY A 18 20.79 -60.20 -10.93
N ARG A 19 21.43 -60.32 -9.74
CA ARG A 19 21.15 -60.93 -8.43
C ARG A 19 22.41 -60.67 -7.56
N ARG A 20 22.27 -60.10 -6.33
CA ARG A 20 23.20 -60.16 -5.15
C ARG A 20 24.64 -59.60 -5.36
N THR A 21 25.38 -59.07 -4.38
CA THR A 21 25.72 -59.54 -3.02
C THR A 21 26.24 -58.39 -2.12
N ALA A 22 26.19 -58.62 -0.80
CA ALA A 22 26.69 -57.76 0.29
C ALA A 22 28.18 -58.00 0.65
N SER A 23 28.81 -57.05 1.36
CA SER A 23 29.94 -57.22 2.32
C SER A 23 30.37 -55.83 2.84
N LEU A 24 30.16 -55.43 4.11
CA LEU A 24 30.87 -55.74 5.39
C LEU A 24 32.14 -54.91 5.68
N ALA A 25 32.12 -54.31 6.89
CA ALA A 25 33.22 -54.02 7.84
C ALA A 25 33.90 -52.61 7.92
N LYS A 26 33.91 -52.09 9.16
CA LYS A 26 34.56 -50.90 9.79
C LYS A 26 36.03 -51.23 10.24
N PRO A 27 36.69 -50.56 11.24
CA PRO A 27 37.05 -49.14 11.56
C PRO A 27 38.57 -48.96 11.95
N GLY A 28 39.02 -47.74 12.32
CA GLY A 28 40.24 -47.48 13.16
C GLY A 28 40.81 -46.06 13.01
N GLN A 29 40.79 -45.18 14.05
CA GLN A 29 41.86 -44.85 15.04
C GLN A 29 43.13 -44.23 14.40
N GLY A 30 43.80 -43.17 14.87
CA GLY A 30 43.75 -42.26 16.04
C GLY A 30 45.03 -41.37 16.07
N ALA A 31 45.10 -40.40 17.00
CA ALA A 31 46.29 -39.67 17.53
C ALA A 31 47.04 -38.68 16.59
N SER A 32 46.98 -37.34 16.79
CA SER A 32 47.59 -36.43 17.81
C SER A 32 48.97 -35.88 17.40
N SER A 33 49.09 -34.55 17.23
CA SER A 33 50.21 -33.74 17.75
C SER A 33 49.92 -32.25 17.68
N SER A 34 50.39 -31.57 18.72
CA SER A 34 50.11 -30.22 19.21
C SER A 34 51.03 -29.12 18.67
N ALA A 35 50.60 -27.87 18.93
CA ALA A 35 51.33 -26.59 18.92
C ALA A 35 51.34 -25.79 17.61
N ASP A 36 50.53 -24.73 17.53
CA ASP A 36 51.05 -23.36 17.67
C ASP A 36 49.92 -22.31 17.74
N LEU A 37 50.26 -21.19 18.37
CA LEU A 37 49.40 -20.15 18.94
C LEU A 37 48.92 -19.08 17.93
N CYS A 38 47.79 -18.47 18.27
CA CYS A 38 47.26 -17.15 17.86
C CYS A 38 46.30 -17.09 16.63
N PRO A 39 45.08 -16.54 16.77
CA PRO A 39 44.12 -16.44 15.66
C PRO A 39 44.46 -15.27 14.75
N GLN A 40 44.82 -15.56 13.50
CA GLN A 40 44.77 -14.57 12.43
C GLN A 40 43.31 -14.20 12.16
N TRP A 41 43.01 -12.91 12.31
CA TRP A 41 41.80 -12.28 11.79
C TRP A 41 41.65 -12.58 10.31
N ARG A 42 40.71 -13.46 9.96
CA ARG A 42 40.28 -13.69 8.58
C ARG A 42 39.34 -12.54 8.22
N VAL A 43 39.79 -11.66 7.33
CA VAL A 43 38.97 -10.64 6.69
C VAL A 43 37.83 -11.36 5.95
N PRO A 44 36.55 -11.02 6.19
CA PRO A 44 35.44 -11.53 5.38
C PRO A 44 35.60 -11.04 3.93
N ASP A 45 35.28 -11.91 2.97
CA ASP A 45 35.22 -11.58 1.55
C ASP A 45 34.46 -10.27 1.29
N PRO A 46 34.86 -9.45 0.30
CA PRO A 46 34.16 -8.20 0.00
C PRO A 46 32.71 -8.51 -0.41
N ALA A 47 31.78 -7.81 0.25
CA ALA A 47 30.37 -7.78 -0.10
C ALA A 47 30.16 -7.48 -1.59
N PRO A 48 29.09 -8.00 -2.23
CA PRO A 48 28.78 -7.62 -3.60
C PRO A 48 28.59 -6.10 -3.68
N GLU A 49 29.33 -5.47 -4.59
CA GLU A 49 29.35 -4.04 -4.82
C GLU A 49 27.93 -3.47 -4.93
N TYR A 50 27.64 -2.47 -4.10
CA TYR A 50 26.47 -1.61 -4.25
C TYR A 50 26.50 -0.97 -5.64
N PHE A 51 25.52 -1.30 -6.47
CA PHE A 51 25.28 -0.65 -7.76
C PHE A 51 24.90 0.82 -7.49
N PRO A 52 25.72 1.81 -7.86
CA PRO A 52 25.40 3.21 -7.55
C PRO A 52 24.26 3.70 -8.44
N PHE A 53 23.26 4.33 -7.82
CA PHE A 53 22.06 4.92 -8.43
C PHE A 53 22.36 5.89 -9.59
N SER A 54 23.60 6.39 -9.68
CA SER A 54 24.08 7.25 -10.77
C SER A 54 24.20 6.56 -12.14
N ARG A 55 24.17 5.23 -12.22
CA ARG A 55 24.22 4.49 -13.50
C ARG A 55 22.86 4.07 -14.06
N PHE A 56 21.76 4.18 -13.31
CA PHE A 56 20.44 3.81 -13.79
C PHE A 56 19.84 4.83 -14.78
N LEU A 57 20.28 6.09 -14.71
CA LEU A 57 19.86 7.16 -15.62
C LEU A 57 20.59 7.16 -16.98
N ALA A 58 21.60 6.31 -17.17
CA ALA A 58 22.40 6.27 -18.41
C ALA A 58 21.91 5.23 -19.44
N ILE A 59 20.82 4.51 -19.17
CA ILE A 59 20.28 3.46 -20.06
C ILE A 59 19.19 4.02 -21.01
N TRP A 60 18.81 5.30 -20.87
CA TRP A 60 17.82 5.98 -21.71
C TRP A 60 18.36 7.27 -22.36
N HIS A 61 19.41 7.15 -23.20
CA HIS A 61 19.70 7.98 -24.40
C HIS A 61 21.20 7.97 -24.75
N PRO A 62 21.64 7.28 -25.80
CA PRO A 62 22.90 7.57 -26.48
C PRO A 62 22.63 8.55 -27.63
N ASP A 63 22.18 9.77 -27.32
CA ASP A 63 22.33 10.96 -28.19
C ASP A 63 21.69 12.18 -27.51
N ALA A 64 22.45 12.79 -26.60
CA ALA A 64 22.15 14.08 -26.01
C ALA A 64 23.08 15.14 -26.60
N ARG A 65 22.98 15.37 -27.92
CA ARG A 65 23.56 16.53 -28.61
C ARG A 65 22.68 16.94 -29.77
N CYS A 66 21.49 17.47 -29.47
CA CYS A 66 20.75 18.44 -30.27
C CYS A 66 19.50 18.84 -29.49
N HIS A 67 19.10 20.11 -29.58
CA HIS A 67 17.92 20.74 -28.96
C HIS A 67 18.07 21.36 -27.55
N CYS A 68 19.14 22.12 -27.34
CA CYS A 68 19.06 23.36 -26.55
C CYS A 68 18.96 24.57 -27.48
N ALA A 69 17.86 24.69 -28.22
CA ALA A 69 17.53 25.88 -29.01
C ALA A 69 16.04 25.91 -29.34
N LEU A 70 15.19 25.94 -28.31
CA LEU A 70 13.86 26.52 -28.46
C LEU A 70 13.65 27.50 -27.29
N VAL A 71 14.44 28.57 -27.31
CA VAL A 71 14.09 29.80 -26.63
C VAL A 71 12.81 30.28 -27.30
N VAL A 72 11.66 29.94 -26.70
CA VAL A 72 10.38 30.53 -27.05
C VAL A 72 10.54 32.03 -26.84
N LYS A 73 10.51 32.74 -27.96
CA LYS A 73 10.36 34.19 -28.02
C LYS A 73 9.01 34.49 -27.35
N LEU A 74 9.03 34.81 -26.06
CA LEU A 74 7.85 35.25 -25.34
C LEU A 74 7.43 36.60 -25.91
N ASP A 75 6.41 36.56 -26.76
CA ASP A 75 5.68 37.76 -27.12
C ASP A 75 4.85 38.19 -25.89
N ARG A 76 4.98 39.47 -25.51
CA ARG A 76 4.32 40.06 -24.34
C ARG A 76 2.84 40.29 -24.68
N SER A 77 1.99 39.26 -24.57
CA SER A 77 0.53 39.50 -24.54
C SER A 77 -0.36 38.38 -23.99
N LEU A 78 0.15 37.30 -23.39
CA LEU A 78 -0.74 36.28 -22.79
C LEU A 78 -1.01 36.55 -21.31
N ALA A 79 -2.27 36.88 -21.03
CA ALA A 79 -2.89 36.80 -19.72
C ALA A 79 -2.65 35.41 -19.08
N LEU A 80 -2.42 35.41 -17.78
CA LEU A 80 -2.28 34.21 -16.95
C LEU A 80 -3.57 33.38 -16.99
N ASP A 81 -3.65 32.42 -17.90
CA ASP A 81 -4.74 31.45 -17.92
C ASP A 81 -4.55 30.37 -16.85
N HIS A 82 -5.62 30.08 -16.11
CA HIS A 82 -5.71 29.10 -15.03
C HIS A 82 -5.20 27.69 -15.38
N CYS A 83 -5.15 27.32 -16.67
CA CYS A 83 -4.59 26.04 -17.14
C CYS A 83 -3.07 25.92 -16.92
N SER A 84 -2.31 27.01 -17.04
CA SER A 84 -0.86 27.00 -16.82
C SER A 84 -0.54 26.76 -15.35
N LEU A 85 -1.34 27.33 -14.43
CA LEU A 85 -1.23 27.09 -13.00
C LEU A 85 -1.51 25.64 -12.62
N VAL A 86 -2.49 24.97 -13.25
CA VAL A 86 -2.79 23.54 -13.00
C VAL A 86 -1.71 22.62 -13.56
N PHE A 87 -1.14 22.94 -14.73
CA PHE A 87 -0.02 22.17 -15.30
C PHE A 87 1.25 22.32 -14.48
N PHE A 88 1.59 23.54 -14.05
CA PHE A 88 2.69 23.79 -13.12
C PHE A 88 2.42 23.19 -11.73
N PHE A 89 1.18 23.20 -11.22
CA PHE A 89 0.82 22.50 -9.99
C PHE A 89 0.96 20.99 -10.14
N SER A 90 0.60 20.40 -11.27
CA SER A 90 0.66 18.95 -11.50
C SER A 90 2.10 18.45 -11.61
N ILE A 91 2.97 19.18 -12.32
CA ILE A 91 4.40 18.88 -12.41
C ILE A 91 5.09 19.16 -11.06
N SER A 92 4.74 20.25 -10.37
CA SER A 92 5.24 20.54 -9.03
C SER A 92 4.70 19.56 -7.98
N LEU A 93 3.52 18.95 -8.19
CA LEU A 93 2.98 17.88 -7.36
C LEU A 93 3.72 16.58 -7.59
N ILE A 94 4.18 16.27 -8.80
CA ILE A 94 4.94 15.04 -9.11
C ILE A 94 6.40 15.16 -8.65
N PHE A 95 7.08 16.26 -9.00
CA PHE A 95 8.44 16.51 -8.52
C PHE A 95 8.45 16.82 -7.02
N GLY A 96 7.48 17.59 -6.53
CA GLY A 96 7.24 17.81 -5.11
C GLY A 96 6.73 16.57 -4.39
N PHE A 97 6.05 15.62 -5.03
CA PHE A 97 5.75 14.30 -4.43
C PHE A 97 7.04 13.58 -4.09
N SER A 98 7.99 13.57 -5.03
CA SER A 98 9.25 12.86 -4.85
C SER A 98 10.12 13.54 -3.78
N THR A 99 10.24 14.87 -3.78
CA THR A 99 11.02 15.57 -2.75
C THR A 99 10.30 15.63 -1.41
N ALA A 100 8.99 15.91 -1.36
CA ALA A 100 8.23 15.92 -0.11
C ALA A 100 8.10 14.52 0.50
N CYS A 101 7.89 13.45 -0.28
CA CYS A 101 7.99 12.09 0.26
C CYS A 101 9.38 11.83 0.83
N CYS A 102 10.47 12.23 0.16
CA CYS A 102 11.82 12.06 0.69
C CYS A 102 12.04 12.87 2.00
N PHE A 103 11.65 14.14 2.04
CA PHE A 103 11.79 14.99 3.23
C PHE A 103 10.89 14.53 4.39
N LEU A 104 9.67 14.09 4.11
CA LEU A 104 8.75 13.57 5.12
C LEU A 104 9.18 12.19 5.61
N THR A 105 9.71 11.33 4.73
CA THR A 105 10.34 10.06 5.10
C THR A 105 11.54 10.31 6.01
N PHE A 106 12.40 11.29 5.68
CA PHE A 106 13.49 11.70 6.56
C PHE A 106 12.98 12.24 7.91
N PHE A 107 11.97 13.12 7.92
CA PHE A 107 11.42 13.70 9.15
C PHE A 107 10.71 12.66 10.03
N LEU A 108 10.05 11.66 9.43
CA LEU A 108 9.40 10.56 10.15
C LEU A 108 10.40 9.52 10.66
N ILE A 109 11.45 9.21 9.90
CA ILE A 109 12.56 8.38 10.38
C ILE A 109 13.27 9.07 11.56
N ASP A 110 13.44 10.40 11.49
CA ASP A 110 14.14 11.18 12.51
C ASP A 110 13.29 11.41 13.77
N THR A 111 12.01 11.77 13.64
CA THR A 111 11.08 11.84 14.79
C THR A 111 10.90 10.49 15.46
N ALA A 112 10.89 9.40 14.70
CA ALA A 112 10.90 8.08 15.29
C ALA A 112 12.24 7.79 16.00
N SER A 113 13.38 8.32 15.52
CA SER A 113 14.72 8.10 16.11
C SER A 113 14.89 8.75 17.49
N VAL A 114 14.16 9.83 17.75
CA VAL A 114 14.30 10.65 18.97
C VAL A 114 13.60 10.04 20.19
N TYR A 115 12.74 9.03 20.05
CA TYR A 115 12.10 8.35 21.19
C TYR A 115 12.71 6.96 21.45
N ARG A 116 13.75 6.90 22.30
CA ARG A 116 14.08 5.70 23.07
C ARG A 116 13.36 5.80 24.42
N PRO A 117 12.30 5.03 24.68
CA PRO A 117 11.88 4.84 26.06
C PRO A 117 12.91 3.94 26.73
N ASP A 118 13.43 4.37 27.88
CA ASP A 118 14.25 3.53 28.74
C ASP A 118 13.45 2.28 29.13
N MET A 119 14.01 1.11 28.85
CA MET A 119 13.36 -0.18 29.05
C MET A 119 13.32 -0.50 30.55
N GLU A 120 12.21 -0.16 31.20
CA GLU A 120 11.96 -0.55 32.59
C GLU A 120 11.51 -2.02 32.64
N THR A 121 12.38 -2.89 33.14
CA THR A 121 12.11 -4.33 33.30
C THR A 121 11.07 -4.59 34.37
N THR A 122 9.80 -4.78 33.97
CA THR A 122 8.76 -5.31 34.83
C THR A 122 8.59 -6.82 34.61
N ASN A 123 8.80 -7.57 35.70
CA ASN A 123 8.64 -9.01 35.78
C ASN A 123 7.18 -9.43 35.56
N SER A 124 6.88 -10.12 34.47
CA SER A 124 5.67 -10.95 34.35
C SER A 124 6.02 -12.30 33.73
N SER A 125 5.46 -13.36 34.32
CA SER A 125 5.80 -14.77 34.13
C SER A 125 5.16 -15.38 32.87
N LEU A 126 5.26 -14.69 31.72
CA LEU A 126 4.98 -15.26 30.40
C LEU A 126 6.31 -15.53 29.69
N PRO A 127 6.43 -16.60 28.87
CA PRO A 127 7.63 -16.80 28.07
C PRO A 127 7.91 -15.54 27.25
N LYS A 128 9.14 -15.02 27.29
CA LYS A 128 9.58 -13.90 26.43
C LYS A 128 9.17 -14.21 24.99
N GLY A 129 8.34 -13.36 24.38
CA GLY A 129 7.96 -13.45 22.97
C GLY A 129 6.71 -14.27 22.63
N ALA A 130 5.88 -14.70 23.59
CA ALA A 130 4.63 -15.40 23.24
C ALA A 130 3.53 -14.41 22.79
N HIS A 131 3.22 -14.38 21.49
CA HIS A 131 2.11 -13.62 20.90
C HIS A 131 1.37 -14.44 19.82
N PRO A 132 0.11 -14.10 19.48
CA PRO A 132 -0.69 -14.88 18.53
C PRO A 132 -0.41 -14.57 17.04
N TYR A 133 0.50 -13.64 16.74
CA TYR A 133 0.79 -13.19 15.37
C TYR A 133 1.81 -14.08 14.67
N TYR A 134 1.64 -14.25 13.36
CA TYR A 134 2.54 -15.03 12.52
C TYR A 134 3.49 -14.12 11.76
N PRO A 135 4.77 -14.49 11.53
CA PRO A 135 5.45 -15.66 12.08
C PRO A 135 5.60 -15.60 13.61
N ILE A 136 5.42 -16.74 14.28
CA ILE A 136 5.35 -16.85 15.76
C ILE A 136 6.70 -16.52 16.40
N GLU A 137 7.79 -16.78 15.68
CA GLU A 137 9.17 -16.55 16.09
C GLU A 137 9.59 -15.07 16.04
N LYS A 138 8.83 -14.20 15.36
CA LYS A 138 9.22 -12.82 15.13
C LYS A 138 8.83 -11.93 16.30
N GLU A 139 9.82 -11.44 17.05
CA GLU A 139 9.59 -10.58 18.21
C GLU A 139 8.73 -9.34 17.88
N ILE A 140 7.76 -9.06 18.75
CA ILE A 140 6.98 -7.83 18.76
C ILE A 140 7.40 -6.98 19.96
N VAL A 141 7.98 -5.82 19.66
CA VAL A 141 8.53 -4.91 20.67
C VAL A 141 7.42 -4.45 21.63
N GLY A 142 7.64 -4.68 22.93
CA GLY A 142 6.75 -4.25 23.99
C GLY A 142 5.36 -4.89 23.95
N TYR A 143 5.20 -6.08 23.36
CA TYR A 143 3.90 -6.69 23.17
C TYR A 143 3.05 -6.77 24.46
N LEU A 144 1.86 -6.18 24.39
CA LEU A 144 0.79 -6.34 25.38
C LEU A 144 -0.48 -6.83 24.67
N ALA A 145 -1.12 -7.86 25.22
CA ALA A 145 -2.40 -8.34 24.70
C ALA A 145 -3.50 -7.27 24.83
N ASN A 146 -4.49 -7.32 23.94
CA ASN A 146 -5.66 -6.43 24.03
C ASN A 146 -6.43 -6.70 25.32
N THR A 147 -6.87 -5.62 25.96
CA THR A 147 -7.74 -5.68 27.15
C THR A 147 -9.21 -5.83 26.77
N SER A 148 -9.60 -5.32 25.59
CA SER A 148 -10.95 -5.47 25.03
C SER A 148 -11.03 -6.72 24.16
N GLY A 149 -12.16 -7.41 24.19
CA GLY A 149 -12.44 -8.52 23.26
C GLY A 149 -12.74 -8.01 21.84
N THR A 150 -12.56 -8.87 20.84
CA THR A 150 -12.81 -8.57 19.43
C THR A 150 -14.19 -7.97 19.17
N PHE A 151 -15.25 -8.53 19.76
CA PHE A 151 -16.62 -8.02 19.58
C PHE A 151 -16.78 -6.57 20.06
N ASP A 152 -16.16 -6.23 21.19
CA ASP A 152 -16.20 -4.87 21.76
C ASP A 152 -15.43 -3.88 20.87
N LEU A 153 -14.29 -4.29 20.32
CA LEU A 153 -13.52 -3.49 19.36
C LEU A 153 -14.30 -3.25 18.06
N VAL A 154 -14.90 -4.30 17.49
CA VAL A 154 -15.74 -4.19 16.29
C VAL A 154 -16.94 -3.26 16.55
N LEU A 155 -17.58 -3.36 17.72
CA LEU A 155 -18.70 -2.48 18.06
C LEU A 155 -18.28 -1.01 18.17
N LYS A 156 -17.13 -0.73 18.81
CA LYS A 156 -16.58 0.63 18.90
C LYS A 156 -16.22 1.19 17.52
N PHE A 157 -15.60 0.37 16.66
CA PHE A 157 -15.30 0.76 15.28
C PHE A 157 -16.58 1.06 14.49
N ALA A 158 -17.57 0.17 14.56
CA ALA A 158 -18.87 0.35 13.90
C ALA A 158 -19.60 1.62 14.39
N ALA A 159 -19.56 1.89 15.70
CA ALA A 159 -20.12 3.11 16.27
C ALA A 159 -19.42 4.37 15.74
N GLY A 160 -18.09 4.32 15.57
CA GLY A 160 -17.31 5.37 14.91
C GLY A 160 -17.77 5.61 13.47
N CYS A 161 -17.89 4.55 12.66
CA CYS A 161 -18.37 4.64 11.28
C CYS A 161 -19.80 5.22 11.20
N VAL A 162 -20.72 4.74 12.04
CA VAL A 162 -22.11 5.26 12.10
C VAL A 162 -22.12 6.74 12.46
N THR A 163 -21.26 7.17 13.39
CA THR A 163 -21.14 8.57 13.77
C THR A 163 -20.64 9.42 12.61
N ILE A 164 -19.55 8.99 11.94
CA ILE A 164 -18.98 9.68 10.78
C ILE A 164 -20.03 9.80 9.66
N PHE A 165 -20.71 8.70 9.33
CA PHE A 165 -21.75 8.70 8.30
C PHE A 165 -22.95 9.57 8.68
N GLY A 166 -23.42 9.50 9.92
CA GLY A 166 -24.55 10.30 10.40
C GLY A 166 -24.25 11.80 10.35
N VAL A 167 -23.09 12.22 10.88
CA VAL A 167 -22.66 13.63 10.84
C VAL A 167 -22.50 14.10 9.39
N THR A 168 -21.81 13.33 8.56
CA THR A 168 -21.61 13.67 7.14
C THR A 168 -22.93 13.81 6.41
N TYR A 169 -23.85 12.85 6.58
CA TYR A 169 -25.17 12.88 5.96
C TYR A 169 -25.94 14.15 6.36
N VAL A 170 -26.01 14.46 7.66
CA VAL A 170 -26.72 15.64 8.17
C VAL A 170 -26.08 16.92 7.61
N MET A 171 -24.75 17.02 7.61
CA MET A 171 -24.05 18.18 7.08
C MET A 171 -24.30 18.38 5.58
N VAL A 172 -24.14 17.33 4.77
CA VAL A 172 -24.36 17.40 3.32
C VAL A 172 -25.81 17.76 3.02
N LYS A 173 -26.80 17.15 3.69
CA LYS A 173 -28.21 17.47 3.46
C LYS A 173 -28.62 18.87 3.93
N ARG A 174 -27.92 19.45 4.90
CA ARG A 174 -28.11 20.85 5.31
C ARG A 174 -27.49 21.82 4.31
N LEU A 175 -26.29 21.54 3.81
CA LEU A 175 -25.55 22.46 2.93
C LEU A 175 -25.97 22.33 1.45
N ARG A 176 -26.33 21.12 1.00
CA ARG A 176 -26.79 20.82 -0.36
C ARG A 176 -28.00 19.87 -0.31
N PRO A 177 -29.21 20.37 0.02
CA PRO A 177 -30.41 19.54 0.17
C PRO A 177 -30.75 18.70 -1.07
N ASN A 178 -30.41 19.21 -2.25
CA ASN A 178 -30.67 18.57 -3.55
C ASN A 178 -29.49 17.73 -4.06
N ALA A 179 -28.52 17.37 -3.20
CA ALA A 179 -27.43 16.47 -3.58
C ALA A 179 -28.00 15.15 -4.11
N SER A 180 -27.44 14.67 -5.23
CA SER A 180 -27.80 13.37 -5.79
C SER A 180 -27.39 12.26 -4.82
N THR A 181 -28.08 11.11 -4.88
CA THR A 181 -27.72 9.94 -4.07
C THR A 181 -26.28 9.48 -4.33
N GLY A 182 -25.83 9.58 -5.59
CA GLY A 182 -24.45 9.28 -5.97
C GLY A 182 -23.44 10.23 -5.34
N ASP A 183 -23.66 11.54 -5.43
CA ASP A 183 -22.77 12.54 -4.81
C ASP A 183 -22.72 12.35 -3.28
N LEU A 184 -23.87 12.11 -2.65
CA LEU A 184 -23.94 11.87 -1.22
C LEU A 184 -23.16 10.61 -0.81
N ALA A 185 -23.34 9.49 -1.52
CA ALA A 185 -22.60 8.26 -1.26
C ALA A 185 -21.09 8.44 -1.44
N THR A 186 -20.66 9.11 -2.50
CA THR A 186 -19.24 9.39 -2.77
C THR A 186 -18.65 10.34 -1.74
N ILE A 187 -19.38 11.37 -1.28
CA ILE A 187 -18.94 12.23 -0.18
C ILE A 187 -18.77 11.42 1.10
N MET A 188 -19.76 10.59 1.46
CA MET A 188 -19.69 9.75 2.67
C MET A 188 -18.51 8.78 2.61
N TRP A 189 -18.24 8.18 1.44
CA TRP A 189 -17.07 7.35 1.21
C TRP A 189 -15.77 8.12 1.47
N PHE A 190 -15.57 9.26 0.80
CA PHE A 190 -14.33 10.03 0.97
C PHE A 190 -14.17 10.63 2.36
N VAL A 191 -15.25 10.98 3.07
CA VAL A 191 -15.13 11.40 4.47
C VAL A 191 -14.69 10.22 5.36
N LEU A 192 -15.24 9.02 5.15
CA LEU A 192 -14.77 7.83 5.85
C LEU A 192 -13.29 7.54 5.55
N CYS A 193 -12.88 7.55 4.28
CA CYS A 193 -11.48 7.39 3.89
C CYS A 193 -10.58 8.44 4.54
N GLY A 194 -11.00 9.71 4.52
CA GLY A 194 -10.28 10.80 5.17
C GLY A 194 -10.04 10.52 6.65
N CYS A 195 -11.07 10.05 7.36
CA CYS A 195 -10.96 9.68 8.77
C CYS A 195 -10.03 8.48 9.00
N ILE A 196 -10.18 7.41 8.22
CA ILE A 196 -9.35 6.20 8.37
C ILE A 196 -7.88 6.54 8.09
N HIS A 197 -7.58 7.16 6.95
CA HIS A 197 -6.21 7.48 6.57
C HIS A 197 -5.58 8.48 7.55
N SER A 198 -6.25 9.60 7.86
CA SER A 198 -5.64 10.63 8.70
C SER A 198 -5.53 10.24 10.17
N PHE A 199 -6.52 9.53 10.74
CA PHE A 199 -6.52 9.23 12.17
C PHE A 199 -6.07 7.80 12.47
N PHE A 200 -6.59 6.80 11.75
CA PHE A 200 -6.28 5.41 12.05
C PHE A 200 -4.90 5.01 11.52
N GLU A 201 -4.64 5.22 10.23
CA GLU A 201 -3.35 4.94 9.59
C GLU A 201 -2.28 5.94 10.03
N GLY A 202 -2.65 7.22 10.20
CA GLY A 202 -1.77 8.22 10.81
C GLY A 202 -1.33 7.84 12.23
N TYR A 203 -2.23 7.28 13.05
CA TYR A 203 -1.87 6.74 14.37
C TYR A 203 -0.89 5.57 14.25
N PHE A 204 -1.06 4.70 13.25
CA PHE A 204 -0.10 3.63 12.99
C PHE A 204 1.26 4.15 12.59
N ALA A 205 1.33 5.05 11.60
CA ALA A 205 2.59 5.63 11.15
C ALA A 205 3.34 6.33 12.29
N TYR A 206 2.61 7.04 13.16
CA TYR A 206 3.19 7.71 14.34
C TYR A 206 3.70 6.72 15.40
N ASN A 207 2.94 5.65 15.69
CA ASN A 207 3.26 4.68 16.74
C ASN A 207 3.97 3.41 16.24
N PHE A 208 4.42 3.39 14.97
CA PHE A 208 4.95 2.22 14.28
C PHE A 208 5.97 1.40 15.09
N ARG A 209 6.82 2.09 15.88
CA ARG A 209 7.86 1.42 16.68
C ARG A 209 7.34 0.74 17.95
N ASN A 210 6.25 1.25 18.50
CA ASN A 210 5.74 0.87 19.83
C ASN A 210 4.33 0.27 19.77
N MET A 211 3.81 -0.05 18.58
CA MET A 211 2.43 -0.50 18.38
C MET A 211 2.06 -1.73 19.22
N GLY A 212 3.01 -2.65 19.43
CA GLY A 212 2.81 -3.83 20.25
C GLY A 212 2.37 -3.55 21.69
N GLY A 213 2.81 -2.43 22.28
CA GLY A 213 2.50 -2.05 23.66
C GLY A 213 1.26 -1.16 23.81
N MET A 214 0.63 -0.72 22.72
CA MET A 214 -0.47 0.23 22.80
C MET A 214 -1.76 -0.45 23.27
N ASN A 215 -2.44 0.15 24.26
CA ASN A 215 -3.70 -0.37 24.80
C ASN A 215 -4.83 0.67 24.81
N ASP A 216 -4.65 1.82 24.17
CA ASP A 216 -5.78 2.67 23.81
C ASP A 216 -6.63 2.04 22.67
N LEU A 217 -7.73 2.70 22.30
CA LEU A 217 -8.65 2.17 21.31
C LEU A 217 -7.99 1.87 19.96
N PHE A 218 -7.15 2.77 19.44
CA PHE A 218 -6.51 2.59 18.13
C PHE A 218 -5.42 1.53 18.20
N GLY A 219 -4.62 1.52 19.25
CA GLY A 219 -3.63 0.45 19.47
C GLY A 219 -4.26 -0.94 19.54
N GLN A 220 -5.41 -1.07 20.23
CA GLN A 220 -6.12 -2.34 20.30
C GLN A 220 -6.76 -2.75 18.96
N LEU A 221 -7.33 -1.80 18.21
CA LEU A 221 -7.87 -2.06 16.87
C LEU A 221 -6.78 -2.49 15.89
N TRP A 222 -5.60 -1.85 15.92
CA TRP A 222 -4.47 -2.25 15.09
C TRP A 222 -3.95 -3.64 15.43
N LYS A 223 -3.85 -3.97 16.72
CA LYS A 223 -3.52 -5.33 17.16
C LYS A 223 -4.56 -6.36 16.73
N GLU A 224 -5.85 -6.05 16.81
CA GLU A 224 -6.91 -6.94 16.31
C GLU A 224 -6.78 -7.16 14.79
N TYR A 225 -6.59 -6.09 14.02
CA TYR A 225 -6.41 -6.18 12.57
C TYR A 225 -5.12 -6.93 12.19
N ALA A 226 -4.04 -6.76 12.95
CA ALA A 226 -2.77 -7.42 12.73
C ALA A 226 -2.80 -8.95 12.89
N LEU A 227 -3.89 -9.52 13.43
CA LEU A 227 -4.12 -10.97 13.37
C LEU A 227 -4.27 -11.47 11.93
N SER A 228 -4.69 -10.58 11.03
CA SER A 228 -4.78 -10.83 9.59
C SER A 228 -3.48 -10.54 8.84
N ASP A 229 -2.67 -9.60 9.37
CA ASP A 229 -1.38 -9.22 8.81
C ASP A 229 -0.46 -8.61 9.90
N SER A 230 0.48 -9.41 10.39
CA SER A 230 1.39 -8.98 11.46
C SER A 230 2.43 -7.95 11.05
N ARG A 231 2.52 -7.57 9.76
CA ARG A 231 3.44 -6.51 9.30
C ARG A 231 3.20 -5.17 10.02
N TYR A 232 1.97 -4.93 10.49
CA TYR A 232 1.60 -3.79 11.35
C TYR A 232 2.17 -3.84 12.78
N LEU A 233 2.72 -4.97 13.23
CA LEU A 233 3.36 -5.11 14.55
C LEU A 233 4.84 -5.43 14.47
N THR A 234 5.32 -5.83 13.30
CA THR A 234 6.66 -6.39 13.12
C THR A 234 7.57 -5.50 12.28
N GLN A 235 7.27 -4.20 12.28
CA GLN A 235 8.04 -3.12 11.68
C GLN A 235 8.37 -3.31 10.19
N ASP A 236 7.37 -3.66 9.38
CA ASP A 236 7.55 -3.78 7.94
C ASP A 236 7.76 -2.43 7.26
N ALA A 237 8.80 -2.34 6.42
CA ALA A 237 9.18 -1.09 5.77
C ALA A 237 8.17 -0.65 4.70
N PHE A 238 7.58 -1.59 3.95
CA PHE A 238 6.61 -1.25 2.92
C PHE A 238 5.32 -0.74 3.56
N VAL A 239 4.78 -1.46 4.55
CA VAL A 239 3.56 -1.06 5.25
C VAL A 239 3.74 0.32 5.91
N LEU A 240 4.87 0.59 6.57
CA LEU A 240 5.14 1.93 7.11
C LEU A 240 5.09 3.01 6.02
N CYS A 241 5.82 2.82 4.92
CA CYS A 241 5.90 3.82 3.85
C CYS A 241 4.53 4.06 3.21
N MET A 242 3.79 2.99 2.94
CA MET A 242 2.48 3.03 2.31
C MET A 242 1.48 3.77 3.20
N GLU A 243 1.38 3.37 4.48
CA GLU A 243 0.46 3.98 5.46
C GLU A 243 0.83 5.44 5.80
N THR A 244 2.11 5.79 5.70
CA THR A 244 2.54 7.17 5.83
C THR A 244 2.03 8.02 4.67
N ILE A 245 2.15 7.52 3.44
CA ILE A 245 1.68 8.23 2.25
C ILE A 245 0.16 8.37 2.29
N THR A 246 -0.55 7.31 2.69
CA THR A 246 -2.01 7.37 2.83
C THR A 246 -2.42 8.40 3.88
N ALA A 247 -1.79 8.42 5.05
CA ALA A 247 -2.11 9.36 6.11
C ALA A 247 -1.88 10.82 5.71
N VAL A 248 -0.80 11.10 4.98
CA VAL A 248 -0.36 12.47 4.66
C VAL A 248 -1.03 13.00 3.39
N PHE A 249 -1.25 12.14 2.38
CA PHE A 249 -1.80 12.57 1.10
C PHE A 249 -3.23 12.11 0.90
N TRP A 250 -3.54 10.82 1.09
CA TRP A 250 -4.86 10.28 0.78
C TRP A 250 -5.91 10.66 1.83
N GLY A 251 -5.53 10.82 3.10
CA GLY A 251 -6.43 11.35 4.14
C GLY A 251 -6.89 12.78 3.85
N PRO A 252 -5.98 13.77 3.81
CA PRO A 252 -6.33 15.14 3.45
C PRO A 252 -6.93 15.26 2.04
N GLY A 253 -6.42 14.50 1.07
CA GLY A 253 -6.94 14.45 -0.29
C GLY A 253 -8.39 13.94 -0.37
N SER A 254 -8.76 12.98 0.49
CA SER A 254 -10.14 12.50 0.56
C SER A 254 -11.08 13.57 1.10
N PHE A 255 -10.71 14.28 2.17
CA PHE A 255 -11.51 15.42 2.66
C PHE A 255 -11.64 16.53 1.63
N LEU A 256 -10.55 16.86 0.91
CA LEU A 256 -10.60 17.82 -0.19
C LEU A 256 -11.55 17.36 -1.31
N THR A 257 -11.49 16.09 -1.68
CA THR A 257 -12.37 15.52 -2.71
C THR A 257 -13.84 15.59 -2.28
N ALA A 258 -14.15 15.20 -1.04
CA ALA A 258 -15.48 15.33 -0.48
C ALA A 258 -15.98 16.78 -0.50
N TYR A 259 -15.12 17.74 -0.15
CA TYR A 259 -15.43 19.17 -0.23
C TYR A 259 -15.72 19.61 -1.67
N LEU A 260 -14.87 19.26 -2.63
CA LEU A 260 -15.07 19.62 -4.05
C LEU A 260 -16.36 19.03 -4.62
N ILE A 261 -16.73 17.81 -4.25
CA ILE A 261 -18.03 17.22 -4.63
C ILE A 261 -19.18 17.98 -3.96
N SER A 262 -19.03 18.39 -2.70
CA SER A 262 -20.08 19.09 -1.96
C SER A 262 -20.46 20.44 -2.57
N ILE A 263 -19.51 21.13 -3.21
CA ILE A 263 -19.74 22.41 -3.89
C ILE A 263 -19.86 22.27 -5.42
N ASP A 264 -19.94 21.04 -5.93
CA ASP A 264 -19.99 20.71 -7.36
C ASP A 264 -18.86 21.36 -8.20
N HIS A 265 -17.66 21.40 -7.64
CA HIS A 265 -16.51 22.02 -8.29
C HIS A 265 -16.04 21.20 -9.51
N PRO A 266 -15.67 21.82 -10.64
CA PRO A 266 -15.20 21.09 -11.84
C PRO A 266 -14.01 20.15 -11.59
N LEU A 267 -13.13 20.51 -10.63
CA LEU A 267 -11.97 19.69 -10.25
C LEU A 267 -12.34 18.43 -9.42
N ARG A 268 -13.61 18.23 -9.06
CA ARG A 268 -14.04 17.07 -8.27
C ARG A 268 -13.60 15.74 -8.89
N TYR A 269 -13.71 15.60 -10.21
CA TYR A 269 -13.37 14.36 -10.91
C TYR A 269 -11.86 14.12 -10.97
N SER A 270 -11.07 15.18 -11.10
CA SER A 270 -9.61 15.09 -11.06
C SER A 270 -9.11 14.69 -9.67
N ALA A 271 -9.62 15.34 -8.61
CA ALA A 271 -9.27 14.99 -7.23
C ALA A 271 -9.70 13.57 -6.88
N GLN A 272 -10.94 13.20 -7.24
CA GLN A 272 -11.46 11.84 -7.10
C GLN A 272 -10.59 10.81 -7.81
N LEU A 273 -10.16 11.08 -9.05
CA LEU A 273 -9.31 10.16 -9.82
C LEU A 273 -7.95 9.95 -9.14
N ILE A 274 -7.30 11.03 -8.70
CA ILE A 274 -5.97 10.98 -8.07
C ILE A 274 -6.02 10.18 -6.76
N VAL A 275 -6.95 10.52 -5.86
CA VAL A 275 -7.06 9.84 -4.56
C VAL A 275 -7.46 8.38 -4.75
N SER A 276 -8.42 8.10 -5.63
CA SER A 276 -8.87 6.73 -5.90
C SER A 276 -7.76 5.87 -6.51
N LEU A 277 -6.96 6.43 -7.42
CA LEU A 277 -5.79 5.74 -7.97
C LEU A 277 -4.75 5.45 -6.89
N GLY A 278 -4.48 6.42 -6.00
CA GLY A 278 -3.56 6.24 -4.88
C GLY A 278 -3.97 5.09 -3.95
N GLN A 279 -5.25 5.07 -3.56
CA GLN A 279 -5.84 4.00 -2.74
C GLN A 279 -5.75 2.63 -3.44
N PHE A 280 -6.23 2.55 -4.68
CA PHE A 280 -6.22 1.32 -5.47
C PHE A 280 -4.79 0.77 -5.65
N TYR A 281 -3.85 1.64 -6.01
CA TYR A 281 -2.46 1.26 -6.25
C TYR A 281 -1.77 0.82 -4.95
N GLY A 282 -1.97 1.56 -3.86
CA GLY A 282 -1.44 1.20 -2.55
C GLY A 282 -1.90 -0.19 -2.11
N ASP A 283 -3.19 -0.49 -2.27
CA ASP A 283 -3.76 -1.76 -1.86
C ASP A 283 -3.35 -2.93 -2.78
N VAL A 284 -3.20 -2.70 -4.08
CA VAL A 284 -2.57 -3.69 -4.99
C VAL A 284 -1.14 -4.01 -4.55
N LEU A 285 -0.34 -3.00 -4.17
CA LEU A 285 1.00 -3.23 -3.64
C LEU A 285 0.98 -3.94 -2.28
N TYR A 286 0.02 -3.62 -1.41
CA TYR A 286 -0.18 -4.27 -0.13
C TYR A 286 -0.46 -5.77 -0.26
N TYR A 287 -1.36 -6.15 -1.17
CA TYR A 287 -1.61 -7.56 -1.47
C TYR A 287 -0.40 -8.24 -2.11
N THR A 288 0.18 -7.63 -3.15
CA THR A 288 1.25 -8.28 -3.92
C THR A 288 2.52 -8.48 -3.10
N THR A 289 2.86 -7.56 -2.19
CA THR A 289 3.99 -7.74 -1.26
C THR A 289 3.75 -8.89 -0.28
N SER A 290 2.53 -9.00 0.29
CA SER A 290 2.16 -10.13 1.15
C SER A 290 2.20 -11.46 0.41
N LEU A 291 1.66 -11.51 -0.81
CA LEU A 291 1.66 -12.71 -1.63
C LEU A 291 3.06 -13.09 -2.10
N PHE A 292 3.90 -12.10 -2.42
CA PHE A 292 5.31 -12.33 -2.75
C PHE A 292 6.03 -13.00 -1.58
N ASP A 293 5.93 -12.44 -0.38
CA ASP A 293 6.54 -13.01 0.82
C ASP A 293 6.02 -14.42 1.11
N HIS A 294 4.71 -14.65 0.91
CA HIS A 294 4.11 -15.97 1.09
C HIS A 294 4.64 -17.00 0.10
N TYR A 295 4.61 -16.73 -1.20
CA TYR A 295 4.93 -17.72 -2.23
C TYR A 295 6.43 -17.84 -2.51
N ILE A 296 7.19 -16.76 -2.34
CA ILE A 296 8.61 -16.71 -2.68
C ILE A 296 9.48 -16.93 -1.44
N LEU A 297 9.12 -16.31 -0.31
CA LEU A 297 9.91 -16.38 0.92
C LEU A 297 9.37 -17.39 1.93
N ASN A 298 8.22 -18.02 1.66
CA ASN A 298 7.51 -18.91 2.59
C ASN A 298 7.20 -18.23 3.94
N LEU A 299 6.92 -16.92 3.92
CA LEU A 299 6.57 -16.13 5.08
C LEU A 299 5.08 -15.79 5.07
N SER A 300 4.35 -16.23 6.10
CA SER A 300 2.94 -15.88 6.29
C SER A 300 2.79 -14.90 7.45
N TYR A 301 2.09 -13.81 7.21
CA TYR A 301 1.79 -12.80 8.23
C TYR A 301 0.40 -12.97 8.85
N SER A 302 -0.46 -13.74 8.18
CA SER A 302 -1.81 -14.03 8.65
C SER A 302 -1.83 -15.26 9.52
N ARG A 303 -2.69 -15.22 10.54
CA ARG A 303 -3.06 -16.41 11.29
C ARG A 303 -3.72 -17.48 10.40
N PRO A 304 -3.56 -18.78 10.72
CA PRO A 304 -4.02 -19.87 9.87
C PRO A 304 -5.56 -20.00 9.81
N GLU A 305 -6.29 -19.43 10.78
CA GLU A 305 -7.74 -19.44 10.75
C GLU A 305 -8.27 -18.63 9.57
N GLN A 306 -9.12 -19.27 8.76
CA GLN A 306 -9.59 -18.74 7.48
C GLN A 306 -10.28 -17.38 7.57
N PHE A 307 -10.91 -17.06 8.70
CA PHE A 307 -11.61 -15.80 8.86
C PHE A 307 -10.67 -14.58 8.97
N TYR A 308 -9.44 -14.75 9.48
CA TYR A 308 -8.47 -13.65 9.51
C TYR A 308 -8.00 -13.32 8.10
N TYR A 309 -7.69 -14.36 7.31
CA TYR A 309 -7.27 -14.14 5.94
C TYR A 309 -8.42 -13.63 5.05
N TRP A 310 -9.53 -14.37 4.95
CA TRP A 310 -10.61 -13.99 4.02
C TRP A 310 -11.47 -12.84 4.53
N GLY A 311 -11.75 -12.80 5.83
CA GLY A 311 -12.61 -11.79 6.44
C GLY A 311 -11.89 -10.47 6.62
N TYR A 312 -10.72 -10.47 7.26
CA TYR A 312 -10.00 -9.22 7.55
C TYR A 312 -9.11 -8.82 6.37
N PHE A 313 -8.15 -9.68 5.98
CA PHE A 313 -7.16 -9.32 4.98
C PHE A 313 -7.75 -9.16 3.57
N VAL A 314 -8.63 -10.05 3.12
CA VAL A 314 -9.24 -9.93 1.77
C VAL A 314 -10.46 -9.00 1.79
N LEU A 315 -11.50 -9.31 2.57
CA LEU A 315 -12.76 -8.59 2.46
C LEU A 315 -12.69 -7.12 2.94
N MET A 316 -12.00 -6.81 4.05
CA MET A 316 -11.96 -5.42 4.53
C MET A 316 -11.18 -4.51 3.60
N ASN A 317 -10.10 -4.98 2.98
CA ASN A 317 -9.34 -4.20 1.99
C ASN A 317 -10.03 -4.16 0.62
N ALA A 318 -10.81 -5.17 0.23
CA ALA A 318 -11.50 -5.20 -1.07
C ALA A 318 -12.36 -3.95 -1.36
N PHE A 319 -12.85 -3.24 -0.33
CA PHE A 319 -13.54 -1.96 -0.51
C PHE A 319 -12.64 -0.88 -1.15
N TRP A 320 -11.35 -0.83 -0.79
CA TRP A 320 -10.33 0.07 -1.36
C TRP A 320 -9.82 -0.37 -2.75
N ILE A 321 -10.23 -1.55 -3.23
CA ILE A 321 -10.09 -1.94 -4.64
C ILE A 321 -11.34 -1.55 -5.43
N VAL A 322 -12.51 -2.05 -5.00
CA VAL A 322 -13.73 -2.01 -5.82
C VAL A 322 -14.29 -0.60 -5.94
N ILE A 323 -14.40 0.12 -4.81
CA ILE A 323 -15.01 1.46 -4.81
C ILE A 323 -14.09 2.45 -5.54
N PRO A 324 -12.78 2.55 -5.22
CA PRO A 324 -11.86 3.40 -5.97
C PRO A 324 -11.80 3.05 -7.46
N GLY A 325 -11.79 1.77 -7.83
CA GLY A 325 -11.83 1.35 -9.24
C GLY A 325 -13.06 1.88 -9.99
N TYR A 326 -14.24 1.82 -9.37
CA TYR A 326 -15.45 2.40 -9.92
C TYR A 326 -15.37 3.94 -10.01
N LEU A 327 -14.87 4.61 -8.99
CA LEU A 327 -14.73 6.07 -8.95
C LEU A 327 -13.71 6.59 -9.99
N MET A 328 -12.64 5.84 -10.24
CA MET A 328 -11.71 6.12 -11.33
C MET A 328 -12.39 6.02 -12.69
N TYR A 329 -13.15 4.95 -12.93
CA TYR A 329 -13.94 4.78 -14.15
C TYR A 329 -14.90 5.96 -14.34
N GLN A 330 -15.64 6.33 -13.29
CA GLN A 330 -16.56 7.46 -13.31
C GLN A 330 -15.84 8.77 -13.68
N SER A 331 -14.70 9.06 -13.05
CA SER A 331 -13.91 10.27 -13.35
C SER A 331 -13.40 10.31 -14.78
N VAL A 332 -12.91 9.18 -15.31
CA VAL A 332 -12.45 9.08 -16.70
C VAL A 332 -13.61 9.32 -17.67
N MET A 333 -14.76 8.71 -17.43
CA MET A 333 -15.94 8.88 -18.29
C MET A 333 -16.48 10.31 -18.29
N ALA A 334 -16.51 10.95 -17.11
CA ALA A 334 -16.91 12.35 -16.99
C ALA A 334 -15.94 13.27 -17.76
N THR A 335 -14.64 13.05 -17.58
CA THR A 335 -13.57 13.80 -18.26
C THR A 335 -13.67 13.64 -19.78
N TRP A 336 -13.79 12.40 -20.26
CA TRP A 336 -13.96 12.08 -21.68
C TRP A 336 -15.17 12.79 -22.27
N SER A 337 -16.32 12.73 -21.59
CA SER A 337 -17.57 13.34 -22.06
C SER A 337 -17.45 14.86 -22.16
N ALA A 338 -16.78 15.50 -21.20
CA ALA A 338 -16.53 16.94 -21.23
C ALA A 338 -15.66 17.35 -22.42
N PHE A 339 -14.55 16.65 -22.68
CA PHE A 339 -13.69 16.94 -23.83
C PHE A 339 -14.40 16.68 -25.17
N ALA A 340 -15.20 15.61 -25.26
CA ALA A 340 -15.99 15.33 -26.46
C ALA A 340 -16.96 16.48 -26.77
N ALA A 341 -17.69 16.97 -25.76
CA ALA A 341 -18.62 18.09 -25.92
C ALA A 341 -17.92 19.38 -26.38
N VAL A 342 -16.76 19.71 -25.81
CA VAL A 342 -15.94 20.87 -26.22
C VAL A 342 -15.49 20.74 -27.68
N ASN A 343 -15.01 19.56 -28.07
CA ASN A 343 -14.57 19.29 -29.44
C ASN A 343 -15.71 19.42 -30.45
N ASP A 344 -16.91 18.93 -30.11
CA ASP A 344 -18.06 19.02 -31.01
C ASP A 344 -18.60 20.46 -31.12
N ALA A 345 -18.58 21.22 -30.02
CA ALA A 345 -18.88 22.65 -30.05
C ALA A 345 -17.89 23.43 -30.94
N ALA A 346 -16.59 23.13 -30.84
CA ALA A 346 -15.57 23.76 -31.67
C ALA A 346 -15.79 23.49 -33.17
N LYS A 347 -16.12 22.24 -33.56
CA LYS A 347 -16.46 21.89 -34.94
C LYS A 347 -17.71 22.62 -35.44
N LEU A 348 -18.72 22.82 -34.58
CA LEU A 348 -19.94 23.53 -34.95
C LEU A 348 -19.64 25.02 -35.23
N VAL A 349 -18.84 25.66 -34.37
CA VAL A 349 -18.42 27.05 -34.55
C VAL A 349 -17.65 27.22 -35.86
N GLU A 350 -16.73 26.31 -36.18
CA GLU A 350 -15.98 26.33 -37.44
C GLU A 350 -16.90 26.20 -38.66
N LYS A 351 -17.87 25.28 -38.62
CA LYS A 351 -18.86 25.09 -39.70
C LYS A 351 -19.74 26.33 -39.91
N LEU A 352 -20.16 26.98 -38.82
CA LEU A 352 -20.97 28.20 -38.89
C LEU A 352 -20.17 29.38 -39.44
N GLY A 353 -18.88 29.49 -39.07
CA GLY A 353 -17.97 30.48 -39.63
C GLY A 353 -17.77 30.32 -41.14
N LYS A 354 -17.56 29.09 -41.61
CA LYS A 354 -17.42 28.78 -43.06
C LYS A 354 -18.68 29.02 -43.88
N LYS A 355 -19.88 28.97 -43.30
CA LYS A 355 -21.14 29.30 -43.99
C LYS A 355 -21.39 30.80 -44.14
N ARG A 356 -20.66 31.64 -43.40
CA ARG A 356 -20.89 33.08 -43.32
C ARG A 356 -19.95 33.90 -44.20
N ASN A 357 -18.88 33.28 -44.68
CA ASN A 357 -17.96 33.78 -45.69
C ASN A 357 -18.27 33.10 -47.03
#